data_AF-A0A944N2C8-F1
#
_entry.id   AF-A0A944N2C8-F1
#
_cell.length_a   1.000
_cell.length_b   1.000
_cell.length_c   1.000
_cell.angle_alpha   90.00
_cell.angle_beta   90.00
_cell.angle_gamma   90.00
#
_symmetry.space_group_name_H-M   'P 1'
#
loop_
_entity.id
_entity.type
_entity.pdbx_description
1 polymer ?
#
loop_
_entity_poly.entity_id
_entity_poly.type
_entity_poly.pdbx_seq_one_letter_code
_entity_poly.pdbx_strand_id
1 'polypeptide(L)' 'RFASRLRHFSTEVHSQMQTVQRQLQALSATWRDQEHQKFAEEFEQQLITFGRFVESTGEYVPYLIRKAERVEEYQQQR' A
#
# COMPACT_ATOMS: atom_id res chain seq x y z
N ARG A 1 2.16 -15.28 11.52
CA ARG A 1 0.84 -14.58 11.59
C ARG A 1 0.92 -13.10 11.19
N PHE A 2 1.80 -12.29 11.80
CA PHE A 2 1.94 -10.87 11.45
C PHE A 2 2.27 -10.62 9.97
N ALA A 3 3.30 -11.28 9.41
CA ALA A 3 3.69 -11.09 8.00
C ALA A 3 2.56 -11.34 6.99
N SER A 4 1.72 -12.36 7.23
CA SER A 4 0.55 -12.65 6.40
C SER A 4 -0.51 -11.55 6.50
N ARG A 5 -0.79 -11.03 7.71
CA ARG A 5 -1.70 -9.89 7.91
C ARG A 5 -1.17 -8.63 7.25
N LEU A 6 0.14 -8.37 7.39
CA LEU A 6 0.81 -7.23 6.79
C LEU A 6 0.75 -7.27 5.26
N ARG A 7 0.96 -8.45 4.66
CA ARG A 7 0.80 -8.66 3.20
C ARG A 7 -0.62 -8.37 2.73
N HIS A 8 -1.62 -8.91 3.45
CA HIS A 8 -3.02 -8.70 3.13
C HIS A 8 -3.39 -7.22 3.20
N PHE A 9 -3.04 -6.56 4.32
CA PHE A 9 -3.26 -5.13 4.51
C PHE A 9 -2.65 -4.28 3.39
N SER A 10 -1.40 -4.54 3.01
CA SER A 10 -0.75 -3.81 1.91
C SER A 10 -1.49 -3.99 0.57
N THR A 11 -2.02 -5.18 0.31
CA THR A 11 -2.83 -5.46 -0.89
C THR A 11 -4.16 -4.70 -0.86
N GLU A 12 -4.83 -4.64 0.29
CA GLU A 12 -6.08 -3.89 0.48
C GLU A 12 -5.85 -2.39 0.30
N VAL A 13 -4.80 -1.83 0.90
CA VAL A 13 -4.41 -0.42 0.74
C VAL A 13 -4.19 -0.09 -0.74
N HIS A 14 -3.43 -0.93 -1.46
CA HIS A 14 -3.18 -0.72 -2.89
C HIS A 14 -4.49 -0.70 -3.70
N SER A 15 -5.40 -1.64 -3.43
CA SER A 15 -6.70 -1.72 -4.12
C SER A 15 -7.60 -0.50 -3.84
N GLN A 16 -7.62 -0.04 -2.59
CA GLN A 16 -8.36 1.16 -2.20
C GLN A 16 -7.77 2.42 -2.86
N MET A 17 -6.45 2.55 -2.91
CA MET A 17 -5.79 3.66 -3.62
C MET A 17 -6.18 3.72 -5.10
N GLN A 18 -6.16 2.58 -5.80
CA GLN A 18 -6.59 2.54 -7.20
C GLN A 18 -8.05 2.97 -7.37
N THR A 19 -8.91 2.63 -6.39
CA THR A 19 -10.32 3.03 -6.40
C THR A 19 -10.47 4.54 -6.23
N VAL A 20 -9.77 5.12 -5.26
CA VAL A 20 -9.76 6.56 -5.02
C VAL A 20 -9.21 7.31 -6.24
N GLN A 21 -8.13 6.83 -6.86
CA GLN A 21 -7.55 7.46 -8.05
C GLN A 21 -8.55 7.49 -9.22
N ARG A 22 -9.33 6.42 -9.43
CA ARG A 22 -10.42 6.42 -10.44
C ARG A 22 -11.53 7.42 -10.10
N GLN A 23 -11.87 7.57 -8.82
CA GLN A 23 -12.87 8.55 -8.38
C GLN A 23 -12.37 10.00 -8.57
N LEU A 24 -11.09 10.27 -8.30
CA LEU A 24 -10.47 11.57 -8.58
C LEU A 24 -10.50 11.89 -10.09
N GLN A 25 -10.20 10.90 -10.94
CA GLN A 25 -10.31 11.08 -12.39
C GLN A 25 -11.76 11.36 -12.83
N ALA A 26 -12.74 10.67 -12.25
CA ALA A 26 -14.15 10.94 -12.53
C ALA A 26 -14.59 12.35 -12.10
N LEU A 27 -14.04 12.85 -10.98
CA LEU A 27 -14.31 14.21 -10.49
C LEU A 27 -13.88 15.30 -11.49
N SER A 28 -12.78 15.05 -12.24
CA SER A 28 -12.30 15.95 -13.29
C SER A 28 -13.30 16.13 -14.44
N ALA A 29 -14.25 15.19 -14.60
CA ALA A 29 -15.28 15.32 -15.62
C ALA A 29 -16.27 16.46 -15.30
N THR A 30 -16.52 16.72 -14.01
CA THR A 30 -17.49 17.72 -13.53
C THR A 30 -16.86 18.96 -12.92
N TRP A 31 -15.63 18.86 -12.42
CA TRP A 31 -14.88 19.96 -11.79
C TRP A 31 -13.60 20.21 -12.60
N ARG A 32 -13.54 21.33 -13.31
CA ARG A 32 -12.51 21.62 -14.34
C ARG A 32 -11.80 22.96 -14.17
N ASP A 33 -11.94 23.58 -13.01
CA ASP A 33 -11.30 24.86 -12.73
C ASP A 33 -9.87 24.65 -12.18
N GLN A 34 -9.20 25.76 -11.89
CA GLN A 34 -7.85 25.76 -11.33
C GLN A 34 -7.79 25.16 -9.91
N GLU A 35 -8.87 25.24 -9.14
CA GLU A 35 -8.94 24.65 -7.79
C GLU A 35 -8.94 23.13 -7.87
N HIS A 36 -9.65 22.54 -8.84
CA HIS A 36 -9.58 21.10 -9.10
C HIS A 36 -8.16 20.66 -9.44
N GLN A 37 -7.48 21.39 -10.33
CA GLN A 37 -6.11 21.08 -10.75
C GLN A 37 -5.17 21.04 -9.54
N LYS A 38 -5.22 22.08 -8.69
CA LYS A 38 -4.40 22.17 -7.48
C LYS A 38 -4.73 21.05 -6.49
N PHE A 39 -6.01 20.79 -6.26
CA PHE A 39 -6.45 19.70 -5.39
C PHE A 39 -5.96 18.34 -5.88
N ALA A 40 -6.11 18.06 -7.18
CA ALA A 40 -5.68 16.79 -7.77
C ALA A 40 -4.16 16.60 -7.62
N GLU A 41 -3.37 17.63 -7.89
CA GLU A 41 -1.91 17.59 -7.71
C GLU A 41 -1.52 17.30 -6.24
N GLU A 42 -2.09 18.03 -5.28
CA GLU A 42 -1.82 17.82 -3.85
C GLU A 42 -2.25 16.42 -3.39
N PHE A 43 -3.40 15.94 -3.86
CA PHE A 43 -3.94 14.64 -3.51
C PHE A 43 -3.12 13.48 -4.11
N GLU A 44 -2.67 13.61 -5.37
CA GLU A 44 -1.80 12.62 -6.00
C GLU A 44 -0.46 12.48 -5.27
N GLN A 45 0.12 13.59 -4.76
CA GLN A 45 1.32 13.52 -3.93
C GLN A 45 1.10 12.72 -2.64
N GLN A 46 -0.08 12.82 -2.03
CA GLN A 46 -0.43 12.00 -0.86
C GLN A 46 -0.54 10.51 -1.24
N LEU A 47 -1.17 10.19 -2.39
CA LEU A 47 -1.26 8.81 -2.88
C LEU A 47 0.12 8.17 -3.13
N ILE A 48 1.10 8.93 -3.62
CA ILE A 48 2.48 8.44 -3.79
C ILE A 48 3.06 7.93 -2.47
N THR A 49 2.76 8.60 -1.35
CA THR A 49 3.25 8.18 -0.02
C THR A 49 2.69 6.81 0.38
N PHE A 50 1.42 6.55 0.10
CA PHE A 50 0.83 5.23 0.32
C PHE A 50 1.42 4.17 -0.63
N GLY A 51 1.78 4.55 -1.86
CA GLY A 51 2.48 3.67 -2.80
C GLY A 51 3.81 3.18 -2.25
N ARG A 52 4.63 4.09 -1.70
CA ARG A 52 5.89 3.74 -1.03
C ARG A 52 5.69 2.83 0.19
N PHE A 53 4.61 3.03 0.94
CA PHE A 53 4.26 2.12 2.05
C PHE A 53 3.96 0.70 1.55
N VAL A 54 3.20 0.56 0.45
CA VAL A 54 2.89 -0.74 -0.17
C VAL A 54 4.17 -1.43 -0.63
N GLU A 55 5.07 -0.70 -1.31
CA GLU A 55 6.36 -1.19 -1.80
C GLU A 55 7.26 -1.71 -0.66
N SER A 56 7.55 -0.85 0.32
CA SER A 56 8.35 -1.20 1.51
C SER A 56 7.77 -2.40 2.27
N THR A 57 6.45 -2.47 2.38
CA THR A 57 5.79 -3.62 3.00
C THR A 57 6.01 -4.91 2.20
N GLY A 58 5.99 -4.82 0.87
CA GLY A 58 6.31 -5.93 -0.03
C GLY A 58 7.72 -6.50 0.19
N GLU A 59 8.69 -5.65 0.52
CA GLU A 59 10.06 -6.05 0.85
C GLU A 59 10.18 -6.68 2.25
N TYR A 60 9.44 -6.17 3.23
CA TYR A 60 9.51 -6.67 4.61
C TYR A 60 8.84 -8.03 4.80
N VAL A 61 7.77 -8.32 4.05
CA VAL A 61 7.01 -9.57 4.20
C VAL A 61 7.90 -10.82 4.00
N PRO A 62 8.68 -10.97 2.91
CA PRO A 62 9.59 -12.10 2.74
C PRO A 62 10.64 -12.21 3.85
N TYR A 63 11.18 -11.09 4.32
CA TYR A 63 12.16 -11.07 5.40
C TYR A 63 11.58 -11.64 6.70
N LEU A 64 10.37 -11.21 7.05
CA LEU A 64 9.66 -11.67 8.26
C LEU A 64 9.27 -13.15 8.18
N ILE A 65 8.91 -13.64 6.99
CA ILE A 65 8.61 -15.06 6.77
C ILE A 65 9.87 -15.91 7.00
N ARG A 66 10.99 -15.58 6.35
CA ARG A 66 12.27 -16.32 6.51
C ARG A 66 12.77 -16.31 7.95
N LYS A 67 12.60 -15.19 8.66
CA LYS A 67 12.94 -15.08 10.09
C LYS A 67 12.09 -16.02 10.95
N ALA A 68 10.79 -16.15 10.66
CA ALA A 68 9.90 -17.06 11.38
C ALA A 68 10.26 -18.53 11.13
N GLU A 69 10.50 -18.91 9.86
CA GLU A 69 10.88 -20.27 9.47
C GLU A 69 12.16 -20.72 10.21
N ARG A 70 13.19 -19.88 10.25
CA ARG A 70 14.44 -20.19 10.97
C ARG A 70 14.22 -20.42 12.46
N VAL A 71 13.35 -19.64 13.11
CA VAL A 71 13.06 -19.81 14.54
C VAL A 71 12.37 -21.15 14.80
N GLU A 72 11.45 -21.55 13.92
CA GLU A 72 10.77 -22.85 14.00
C GLU A 72 11.75 -24.02 13.79
N GLU A 73 12.66 -23.93 12.82
CA GLU A 73 13.73 -24.91 12.60
C GLU A 73 14.61 -25.09 13.85
N TYR A 74 15.03 -23.99 14.50
CA TYR A 74 15.81 -24.08 15.74
C TYR A 74 15.03 -24.68 16.91
N GLN A 75 13.70 -24.49 16.97
CA GLN A 75 12.87 -25.10 18.01
C GLN A 75 12.68 -26.61 17.79
N GLN A 76 12.60 -27.07 16.54
CA GLN A 76 12.47 -28.50 16.22
C GLN A 76 13.76 -29.30 16.40
N GLN A 77 14.91 -28.63 16.41
CA GLN A 77 16.23 -29.26 16.63
C GLN A 77 16.60 -29.41 18.12
N ARG A 78 15.72 -29.03 19.06
CA ARG A 78 15.95 -29.13 20.52
C ARG A 78 15.09 -30.21 21.17
#